data_AF-A0AA35X3D6-F1
#
_entry.id   AF-A0AA35X3D6-F1
#
_cell.length_a   1.000
_cell.length_b   1.000
_cell.length_c   1.000
_cell.angle_alpha   90.00
_cell.angle_beta   90.00
_cell.angle_gamma   90.00
#
_symmetry.space_group_name_H-M   'P 1'
#
loop_
_entity.id
_entity.type
_entity.pdbx_description
1 polymer ?
#
loop_
_entity_poly.entity_id
_entity_poly.type
_entity_poly.pdbx_seq_one_letter_code
_entity_poly.pdbx_strand_id
1 'polypeptide(L)'
;MAQVAADQMERWLGIKATVQPEEPAAGYVRYESGDWKLGFHGNGILVMDPDQLVAGSYLTKATRNYSGWEPAEIRDLYDRQQVETDLEKRRELVLEIGDYLADVDNHLVITEWAMPDSLRGQQDQELQHRVRLCQPYQQGTSLVRGITFTMPGRAKACSGFHSAN
;
A
#
# COMPACT_ATOMS: atom_id res chain seq x y z
N MET A 1 4.54 12.10 12.05
CA MET A 1 5.54 11.02 12.21
C MET A 1 6.93 11.54 12.55
N ALA A 2 7.53 12.44 11.77
CA ALA A 2 8.92 12.88 11.97
C ALA A 2 9.27 13.42 13.38
N GLN A 3 8.42 14.23 13.99
CA GLN A 3 8.63 14.72 15.36
C GLN A 3 8.62 13.60 16.40
N VAL A 4 7.68 12.66 16.28
CA VAL A 4 7.61 11.50 17.19
C VAL A 4 8.87 10.66 17.07
N ALA A 5 9.38 10.43 15.85
CA ALA A 5 10.61 9.70 15.66
C ALA A 5 11.83 10.42 16.26
N ALA A 6 11.93 11.75 16.10
CA ALA A 6 13.00 12.54 16.71
C ALA A 6 12.99 12.43 18.24
N ASP A 7 11.81 12.55 18.86
CA ASP A 7 11.63 12.37 20.31
C ASP A 7 12.04 10.97 20.78
N GLN A 8 11.65 9.91 20.06
CA GLN A 8 12.00 8.54 20.46
C GLN A 8 13.50 8.27 20.29
N MET A 9 14.13 8.78 19.23
CA MET A 9 15.57 8.65 19.01
C MET A 9 16.38 9.34 20.13
N GLU A 10 15.94 10.50 20.61
CA GLU A 10 16.63 11.17 21.72
C GLU A 10 16.44 10.39 23.04
N ARG A 11 15.21 9.95 23.34
CA ARG A 11 14.87 9.27 24.60
C ARG A 11 15.57 7.93 24.78
N TRP A 12 15.62 7.12 23.72
CA TRP A 12 16.09 5.73 23.82
C TRP A 12 17.51 5.51 23.30
N LEU A 13 17.95 6.32 22.32
CA LEU A 13 19.24 6.14 21.66
C LEU A 13 20.21 7.30 21.92
N GLY A 14 19.76 8.39 22.56
CA GLY A 14 20.57 9.58 22.77
C GLY A 14 20.90 10.34 21.48
N ILE A 15 20.18 10.08 20.39
CA ILE A 15 20.41 10.70 19.08
C ILE A 15 19.54 11.95 18.97
N LYS A 16 20.18 13.12 18.88
CA LYS A 16 19.49 14.39 18.65
C LYS A 16 19.19 14.60 17.17
N ALA A 17 17.94 14.42 16.78
CA ALA A 17 17.46 14.68 15.43
C ALA A 17 16.77 16.04 15.32
N THR A 18 17.13 16.83 14.31
CA THR A 18 16.42 18.09 13.99
C THR A 18 15.47 17.84 12.82
N VAL A 19 14.17 18.06 13.04
CA VAL A 19 13.15 17.91 11.99
C VAL A 19 13.15 19.14 11.09
N GLN A 20 13.31 18.92 9.78
CA GLN A 20 13.27 19.97 8.76
C GLN A 20 12.04 19.73 7.87
N PRO A 21 10.94 20.45 8.07
CA PRO A 21 9.78 20.37 7.17
C PRO A 21 10.10 21.11 5.88
N GLU A 22 9.82 20.48 4.74
CA GLU A 22 10.03 21.03 3.40
C GLU A 22 8.74 20.91 2.59
N GLU A 23 8.60 21.78 1.59
CA GLU A 23 7.58 21.60 0.56
C GLU A 23 7.96 20.37 -0.32
N PRO A 24 6.99 19.54 -0.74
CA PRO A 24 7.27 18.28 -1.44
C PRO A 24 8.28 18.35 -2.60
N ALA A 25 8.22 19.36 -3.48
CA ALA A 25 9.13 19.46 -4.61
C ALA A 25 10.57 19.78 -4.16
N ALA A 26 10.73 20.70 -3.20
CA ALA A 26 12.02 20.99 -2.58
C ALA A 26 12.58 19.76 -1.84
N GLY A 27 11.71 18.97 -1.22
CA GLY A 27 12.05 17.70 -0.57
C GLY A 27 12.67 16.69 -1.53
N TYR A 28 12.11 16.51 -2.73
CA TYR A 28 12.66 15.60 -3.74
C TYR A 28 14.08 15.99 -4.18
N VAL A 29 14.32 17.28 -4.42
CA VAL A 29 15.66 17.79 -4.78
C VAL A 29 16.67 17.51 -3.66
N ARG A 30 16.25 17.66 -2.39
CA ARG A 30 17.11 17.34 -1.25
C ARG A 30 17.41 15.84 -1.18
N TYR A 31 16.43 14.98 -1.43
CA TYR A 31 16.66 13.54 -1.49
C TYR A 31 17.67 13.15 -2.56
N GLU A 32 17.53 13.71 -3.76
CA GLU A 32 18.47 13.50 -4.88
C GLU A 32 19.88 14.04 -4.59
N SER A 33 19.98 15.15 -3.84
CA SER A 33 21.28 15.73 -3.46
C SER A 33 22.08 14.87 -2.46
N GLY A 34 21.43 13.92 -1.79
CA GLY A 34 22.03 13.14 -0.71
C GLY A 34 22.25 13.93 0.59
N ASP A 35 21.82 15.20 0.67
CA ASP A 35 21.89 16.03 1.88
C ASP A 35 20.75 15.72 2.87
N TRP A 36 20.68 14.46 3.29
CA TRP A 36 19.73 13.98 4.29
C TRP A 36 20.36 12.82 5.09
N LYS A 37 19.79 12.54 6.26
CA LYS A 37 20.21 11.42 7.13
C LYS A 37 19.10 10.42 7.35
N LEU A 38 17.88 10.92 7.55
CA LEU A 38 16.66 10.13 7.65
C LEU A 38 15.53 10.89 6.96
N GLY A 39 14.86 10.22 6.02
CA GLY A 39 13.72 10.76 5.28
C GLY A 39 12.42 10.06 5.66
N PHE A 40 11.32 10.81 5.67
CA PHE A 40 9.99 10.23 5.67
C PHE A 40 9.43 10.33 4.26
N HIS A 41 9.14 9.19 3.65
CA HIS A 41 8.63 9.11 2.29
C HIS A 41 7.46 8.13 2.22
N GLY A 42 6.45 8.49 1.42
CA GLY A 42 5.33 7.62 1.11
C GLY A 42 5.44 7.13 -0.33
N ASN A 43 5.33 5.81 -0.52
CA ASN A 43 5.32 5.19 -1.84
C ASN A 43 3.88 4.74 -2.18
N GLY A 44 3.35 5.28 -3.28
CA GLY A 44 2.10 4.80 -3.87
C GLY A 44 2.31 3.61 -4.78
N ILE A 45 1.56 2.53 -4.54
CA ILE A 45 1.49 1.35 -5.39
C ILE A 45 0.42 1.56 -6.46
N LEU A 46 0.76 1.32 -7.72
CA LEU A 46 -0.13 1.49 -8.87
C LEU A 46 -0.66 0.15 -9.40
N VAL A 47 0.19 -0.87 -9.34
CA VAL A 47 -0.07 -2.25 -9.76
C VAL A 47 0.15 -3.14 -8.54
N MET A 48 -0.79 -4.04 -8.27
CA MET A 48 -0.73 -5.01 -7.17
C MET A 48 0.24 -6.16 -7.48
N ASP A 49 1.43 -5.83 -7.99
CA ASP A 49 2.50 -6.77 -8.26
C ASP A 49 3.71 -6.43 -7.35
N PRO A 50 4.27 -7.43 -6.62
CA PRO A 50 5.41 -7.19 -5.72
C PRO A 50 6.64 -6.65 -6.46
N ASP A 51 6.78 -6.93 -7.75
CA ASP A 51 7.85 -6.41 -8.60
C ASP A 51 7.88 -4.90 -8.61
N GLN A 52 6.72 -4.23 -8.66
CA GLN A 52 6.67 -2.77 -8.65
C GLN A 52 7.30 -2.18 -7.40
N LEU A 53 7.12 -2.82 -6.24
CA LEU A 53 7.67 -2.33 -4.98
C LEU A 53 9.19 -2.53 -4.94
N VAL A 54 9.67 -3.72 -5.31
CA VAL A 54 11.10 -4.04 -5.33
C VAL A 54 11.83 -3.16 -6.35
N ALA A 55 11.31 -3.09 -7.58
CA ALA A 55 11.87 -2.30 -8.66
C ALA A 55 11.88 -0.80 -8.37
N GLY A 56 10.84 -0.31 -7.69
CA GLY A 56 10.62 1.12 -7.46
C GLY A 56 11.40 1.68 -6.27
N SER A 57 11.78 0.84 -5.30
CA SER A 57 12.41 1.29 -4.05
C SER A 57 13.79 0.71 -3.78
N TYR A 58 14.15 -0.45 -4.35
CA TYR A 58 15.34 -1.22 -3.92
C TYR A 58 16.40 -1.44 -5.00
N LEU A 59 16.13 -1.11 -6.27
CA LEU A 59 17.13 -1.21 -7.34
C LEU A 59 17.88 0.12 -7.51
N THR A 60 19.15 0.11 -7.92
CA THR A 60 19.95 1.35 -8.03
C THR A 60 19.40 2.33 -9.07
N LYS A 61 18.70 1.83 -10.09
CA LYS A 61 18.05 2.67 -11.11
C LYS A 61 16.65 3.15 -10.71
N ALA A 62 16.20 2.81 -9.52
CA ALA A 62 14.86 3.13 -9.07
C ALA A 62 14.74 4.61 -8.70
N THR A 63 13.68 5.26 -9.13
CA THR A 63 13.45 6.69 -8.87
C THR A 63 13.25 7.03 -7.40
N ARG A 64 13.00 6.03 -6.54
CA ARG A 64 12.76 6.22 -5.10
C ARG A 64 13.85 5.59 -4.22
N ASN A 65 14.93 5.08 -4.83
CA ASN A 65 16.10 4.58 -4.11
C ASN A 65 17.15 5.69 -3.99
N TYR A 66 16.94 6.60 -3.05
CA TYR A 66 17.85 7.73 -2.84
C TYR A 66 19.15 7.35 -2.11
N SER A 67 19.19 6.18 -1.45
CA SER A 67 20.39 5.69 -0.76
C SER A 67 21.36 4.96 -1.70
N GLY A 68 20.91 4.58 -2.90
CA GLY A 68 21.69 3.74 -3.81
C GLY A 68 21.91 2.33 -3.26
N TRP A 69 21.04 1.86 -2.37
CA TRP A 69 21.14 0.54 -1.76
C TRP A 69 20.67 -0.52 -2.75
N GLU A 70 21.53 -1.47 -3.11
CA GLU A 70 21.18 -2.65 -3.93
C GLU A 70 22.17 -3.79 -3.63
N PRO A 71 21.90 -4.64 -2.64
CA PRO A 71 22.69 -5.84 -2.41
C PRO A 71 22.61 -6.79 -3.61
N ALA A 72 23.71 -7.49 -3.89
CA ALA A 72 23.78 -8.45 -4.99
C ALA A 72 22.74 -9.58 -4.87
N GLU A 73 22.41 -9.97 -3.64
CA GLU A 73 21.42 -11.01 -3.35
C GLU A 73 20.00 -10.60 -3.74
N ILE A 74 19.58 -9.37 -3.37
CA ILE A 74 18.29 -8.81 -3.80
C ILE A 74 18.22 -8.69 -5.33
N ARG A 75 19.34 -8.31 -5.96
CA ARG A 75 19.42 -8.25 -7.43
C ARG A 75 19.19 -9.62 -8.07
N ASP A 76 19.87 -10.66 -7.58
CA ASP A 76 19.74 -12.02 -8.10
C ASP A 76 18.32 -12.57 -7.93
N LEU A 77 17.74 -12.43 -6.72
CA LEU A 77 16.38 -12.86 -6.44
C LEU A 77 15.36 -12.13 -7.32
N TYR A 78 15.52 -10.83 -7.51
CA TYR A 78 14.67 -10.04 -8.40
C TYR A 78 14.78 -10.48 -9.86
N ASP A 79 15.99 -10.69 -10.37
CA ASP A 79 16.20 -11.13 -11.76
C ASP A 79 15.61 -12.53 -12.01
N ARG A 80 15.67 -13.44 -11.02
CA ARG A 80 15.03 -14.76 -11.07
C ARG A 80 13.50 -14.64 -11.05
N GLN A 81 12.96 -13.80 -10.18
CA GLN A 81 11.52 -13.54 -10.10
C GLN A 81 10.94 -12.98 -11.40
N GLN A 82 11.67 -12.11 -12.09
CA GLN A 82 11.23 -11.43 -13.32
C GLN A 82 10.93 -12.40 -14.47
N VAL A 83 11.74 -13.45 -14.61
CA VAL A 83 11.65 -14.41 -15.73
C VAL A 83 10.85 -15.66 -15.38
N GLU A 84 10.51 -15.85 -14.10
CA GLU A 84 9.75 -17.00 -13.65
C GLU A 84 8.28 -16.90 -14.08
N THR A 85 7.77 -18.00 -14.64
CA THR A 85 6.40 -18.08 -15.17
C THR A 85 5.48 -18.89 -14.27
N ASP A 86 6.05 -19.73 -13.40
CA ASP A 86 5.33 -20.48 -12.38
C ASP A 86 4.99 -19.55 -11.19
N LEU A 87 3.70 -19.41 -10.89
CA LEU A 87 3.21 -18.51 -9.85
C LEU A 87 3.64 -18.92 -8.43
N GLU A 88 3.73 -20.23 -8.15
CA GLU A 88 4.12 -20.71 -6.83
C GLU A 88 5.60 -20.47 -6.59
N LYS A 89 6.44 -20.75 -7.60
CA LYS A 89 7.87 -20.43 -7.51
C LYS A 89 8.13 -18.94 -7.42
N ARG A 90 7.40 -18.14 -8.20
CA ARG A 90 7.49 -16.68 -8.12
C ARG A 90 7.13 -16.19 -6.72
N ARG A 91 6.10 -16.78 -6.10
CA ARG A 91 5.71 -16.45 -4.73
C ARG A 91 6.81 -16.80 -3.72
N GLU A 92 7.44 -17.97 -3.84
CA GLU A 92 8.56 -18.37 -2.98
C GLU A 92 9.72 -17.37 -3.06
N LEU A 93 10.10 -16.95 -4.28
CA LEU A 93 11.15 -15.94 -4.49
C LEU A 93 10.80 -14.57 -3.87
N VAL A 94 9.54 -14.13 -4.00
CA VAL A 94 9.07 -12.88 -3.39
C VAL A 94 9.15 -12.96 -1.86
N LEU A 95 8.83 -14.11 -1.28
CA LEU A 95 8.93 -14.31 0.17
C LEU A 95 10.38 -14.31 0.63
N GLU A 96 11.29 -14.94 -0.12
CA GLU A 96 12.73 -14.91 0.16
C GLU A 96 13.29 -13.48 0.15
N ILE A 97 12.85 -12.64 -0.80
CA ILE A 97 13.15 -11.19 -0.80
C ILE A 97 12.61 -10.52 0.46
N GLY A 98 11.37 -10.85 0.86
CA GLY A 98 10.76 -10.31 2.07
C GLY A 98 11.52 -10.68 3.34
N ASP A 99 11.96 -11.94 3.46
CA ASP A 99 12.72 -12.45 4.59
C ASP A 99 14.10 -11.77 4.66
N TYR A 100 14.78 -11.59 3.53
CA TYR A 100 16.04 -10.82 3.48
C TYR A 100 15.86 -9.39 4.00
N LEU A 101 14.81 -8.71 3.54
CA LEU A 101 14.51 -7.32 3.92
C LEU A 101 14.04 -7.17 5.37
N ALA A 102 13.57 -8.24 6.00
CA ALA A 102 13.15 -8.23 7.40
C ALA A 102 14.32 -8.58 8.34
N ASP A 103 15.11 -9.59 7.99
CA ASP A 103 16.02 -10.25 8.92
C ASP A 103 17.51 -9.97 8.65
N VAL A 104 17.88 -9.60 7.42
CA VAL A 104 19.28 -9.46 7.01
C VAL A 104 19.70 -7.99 6.92
N ASP A 105 19.17 -7.26 5.94
CA ASP A 105 19.50 -5.84 5.73
C ASP A 105 18.40 -5.12 4.96
N ASN A 106 18.17 -3.85 5.33
CA ASN A 106 17.16 -3.02 4.70
C ASN A 106 17.46 -1.53 4.95
N HIS A 107 17.46 -0.75 3.88
CA HIS A 107 17.65 0.70 3.96
C HIS A 107 16.36 1.46 4.30
N LEU A 108 15.20 0.81 4.29
CA LEU A 108 13.90 1.38 4.59
C LEU A 108 13.29 0.76 5.85
N VAL A 109 12.72 1.62 6.69
CA VAL A 109 11.87 1.18 7.80
C VAL A 109 10.41 1.42 7.42
N ILE A 110 9.68 0.35 7.16
CA ILE A 110 8.26 0.42 6.82
C ILE A 110 7.46 0.71 8.09
N THR A 111 6.83 1.88 8.17
CA THR A 111 6.06 2.29 9.37
C THR A 111 4.57 2.00 9.28
N GLU A 112 3.97 2.16 8.11
CA GLU A 112 2.52 2.02 7.94
C GLU A 112 2.12 1.66 6.51
N TRP A 113 0.97 1.00 6.38
CA TRP A 113 0.24 0.81 5.14
C TRP A 113 -1.05 1.63 5.21
N ALA A 114 -1.18 2.63 4.36
CA ALA A 114 -2.34 3.51 4.34
C ALA A 114 -3.25 3.18 3.16
N MET A 115 -4.47 2.73 3.45
CA MET A 115 -5.54 2.64 2.45
C MET A 115 -6.25 4.00 2.35
N PRO A 116 -6.34 4.59 1.15
CA PRO A 116 -7.09 5.83 0.94
C PRO A 116 -8.53 5.70 1.46
N ASP A 117 -9.02 6.69 2.19
CA ASP A 117 -10.40 6.71 2.70
C ASP A 117 -11.44 6.58 1.57
N SER A 118 -11.11 7.07 0.37
CA SER A 118 -11.95 6.94 -0.82
C SER A 118 -12.18 5.49 -1.26
N LEU A 119 -11.25 4.57 -0.96
CA LEU A 119 -11.39 3.14 -1.24
C LEU A 119 -12.08 2.38 -0.10
N ARG A 120 -12.00 2.89 1.14
CA ARG A 120 -12.74 2.32 2.29
C ARG A 120 -14.25 2.44 2.10
N GLY A 121 -14.74 3.57 1.57
CA GLY A 121 -16.16 3.75 1.26
C GLY A 121 -16.69 2.84 0.14
N GLN A 122 -15.85 2.39 -0.79
CA GLN A 122 -16.24 1.47 -1.86
C GLN A 122 -16.38 0.02 -1.37
N GLN A 123 -15.50 -0.44 -0.47
CA GLN A 123 -15.67 -1.74 0.19
C GLN A 123 -16.93 -1.74 1.06
N ASP A 124 -17.22 -0.66 1.78
CA ASP A 124 -18.46 -0.53 2.54
C ASP A 124 -19.68 -0.50 1.62
N GLN A 125 -19.61 0.12 0.44
CA GLN A 125 -20.69 0.08 -0.56
C GLN A 125 -20.90 -1.31 -1.17
N GLU A 126 -19.83 -2.07 -1.48
CA GLU A 126 -19.95 -3.45 -1.97
C GLU A 126 -20.46 -4.40 -0.89
N LEU A 127 -19.98 -4.28 0.35
CA LEU A 127 -20.50 -5.03 1.50
C LEU A 127 -21.95 -4.65 1.77
N GLN A 128 -22.31 -3.37 1.71
CA GLN A 128 -23.70 -2.93 1.81
C GLN A 128 -24.54 -3.41 0.63
N HIS A 129 -24.00 -3.51 -0.59
CA HIS A 129 -24.74 -4.10 -1.73
C HIS A 129 -24.98 -5.59 -1.55
N ARG A 130 -23.99 -6.34 -1.05
CA ARG A 130 -24.12 -7.78 -0.74
C ARG A 130 -25.05 -8.04 0.44
N VAL A 131 -25.06 -7.16 1.44
CA VAL A 131 -25.97 -7.22 2.61
C VAL A 131 -27.38 -6.72 2.25
N ARG A 132 -27.53 -5.70 1.38
CA ARG A 132 -28.82 -5.19 0.90
C ARG A 132 -29.57 -6.18 0.00
N LEU A 133 -28.89 -7.13 -0.64
CA LEU A 133 -29.57 -8.22 -1.36
C LEU A 133 -30.37 -9.13 -0.41
N CYS A 134 -30.11 -9.08 0.90
CA CYS A 134 -30.81 -9.87 1.92
C CYS A 134 -31.72 -9.03 2.85
N GLN A 135 -31.92 -7.73 2.61
CA GLN A 135 -32.86 -6.92 3.39
C GLN A 135 -34.10 -6.56 2.56
N PRO A 136 -35.33 -6.72 3.10
CA PRO A 136 -36.52 -6.21 2.43
C PRO A 136 -36.42 -4.69 2.29
N TYR A 137 -36.38 -4.24 1.04
CA TYR A 137 -36.35 -2.85 0.60
C TYR A 137 -37.52 -2.05 1.20
N GLN A 138 -37.26 -1.32 2.30
CA GLN A 138 -38.12 -0.23 2.76
C GLN A 138 -37.75 1.01 1.95
N GLN A 139 -38.66 1.44 1.07
CA GLN A 139 -38.51 2.60 0.19
C GLN A 139 -38.23 3.88 0.99
N GLY A 140 -37.01 4.40 0.87
CA GLY A 140 -36.64 5.75 1.27
C GLY A 140 -36.24 6.54 0.03
N THR A 141 -37.06 7.52 -0.34
CA THR A 141 -36.87 8.43 -1.46
C THR A 141 -35.60 9.27 -1.28
N SER A 142 -34.65 9.15 -2.22
CA SER A 142 -33.58 10.15 -2.39
C SER A 142 -33.80 10.88 -3.71
N LEU A 143 -34.06 12.18 -3.59
CA LEU A 143 -34.14 13.14 -4.69
C LEU A 143 -32.72 13.39 -5.22
N VAL A 144 -32.40 12.80 -6.36
CA VAL A 144 -31.28 13.26 -7.20
C VAL A 144 -31.89 14.00 -8.39
N ARG A 145 -31.49 15.26 -8.54
CA ARG A 145 -31.90 16.17 -9.60
C ARG A 145 -31.48 15.61 -10.96
N GLY A 146 -32.46 15.47 -11.86
CA GLY A 146 -32.24 15.34 -13.29
C GLY A 146 -31.96 13.91 -13.77
N ILE A 147 -33.03 13.29 -14.29
CA ILE A 147 -33.10 12.09 -15.14
C ILE A 147 -33.80 10.91 -14.43
N THR A 148 -35.09 10.77 -14.74
CA THR A 148 -35.94 9.65 -14.33
C THR A 148 -35.80 8.53 -15.34
N PHE A 149 -35.25 7.38 -14.94
CA PHE A 149 -35.43 6.12 -15.67
C PHE A 149 -36.42 5.24 -14.90
N THR A 150 -37.58 4.99 -15.50
CA THR A 150 -38.54 3.97 -15.05
C THR A 150 -38.24 2.66 -15.77
N MET A 151 -37.93 1.61 -15.01
CA MET A 151 -37.97 0.23 -15.50
C MET A 151 -38.79 -0.65 -14.53
N PRO A 152 -39.71 -1.49 -15.04
CA PRO A 152 -40.60 -2.34 -14.24
C PRO A 152 -39.87 -3.59 -13.72
N GLY A 153 -40.28 -4.06 -12.54
CA GLY A 153 -39.51 -4.99 -11.74
C GLY A 153 -39.46 -6.45 -12.20
N ARG A 154 -38.61 -7.21 -11.48
CA ARG A 154 -38.81 -8.64 -11.19
C ARG A 154 -38.03 -9.01 -9.94
N ALA A 155 -38.76 -9.38 -8.89
CA ALA A 155 -38.21 -9.98 -7.69
C ALA A 155 -37.63 -11.37 -8.01
N LYS A 156 -36.44 -11.68 -7.52
CA LYS A 156 -35.95 -13.05 -7.36
C LYS A 156 -35.63 -13.25 -5.88
N ALA A 157 -36.32 -14.21 -5.28
CA ALA A 157 -36.22 -14.55 -3.87
C ALA A 157 -34.86 -15.20 -3.54
N CYS A 158 -34.20 -14.74 -2.48
CA CYS A 158 -33.08 -15.42 -1.85
C CYS A 158 -33.63 -16.53 -0.94
N SER A 159 -33.39 -17.79 -1.30
CA SER A 159 -33.63 -18.95 -0.44
C SER A 159 -32.30 -19.45 0.15
N GLY A 160 -32.20 -19.44 1.48
CA GLY A 160 -31.43 -20.41 2.24
C GLY A 160 -29.99 -20.05 2.60
N PHE A 161 -29.78 -19.45 3.78
CA PHE A 161 -28.61 -19.72 4.61
C PHE A 161 -29.12 -20.18 5.98
N HIS A 162 -29.14 -21.51 6.18
CA HIS A 162 -29.33 -22.10 7.50
C HIS A 162 -27.98 -22.06 8.23
N SER A 163 -27.96 -21.48 9.44
CA SER A 163 -26.86 -21.69 10.36
C SER A 163 -26.90 -23.14 10.85
N ALA A 164 -25.78 -23.84 10.77
CA ALA A 164 -25.57 -25.09 11.50
C ALA A 164 -24.23 -24.98 12.25
N ASN A 165 -24.39 -24.87 13.58
CA ASN A 165 -23.46 -25.05 14.70
C ASN A 165 -22.12 -24.33 14.73
#